data_AF-A0A2K6PRW9-F1
#
_entry.id   AF-A0A2K6PRW9-F1
#
_cell.length_a   1.000
_cell.length_b   1.000
_cell.length_c   1.000
_cell.angle_alpha   90.00
_cell.angle_beta   90.00
_cell.angle_gamma   90.00
#
_symmetry.space_group_name_H-M   'P 1'
#
loop_
_entity.id
_entity.type
_entity.pdbx_description
1 polymer ?
#
loop_
_entity_poly.entity_id
_entity_poly.type
_entity_poly.pdbx_seq_one_letter_code
_entity_poly.pdbx_strand_id
1 'polypeptide(L)'
;VSFEMTHETLYLAVKLVDLYLMKAVCKKDKLQLLGAAAFMIAAKFEEHNPPCVDDFVYICDDNYQRYEMLNMEVDILNVIKFDINIPVAYHFLRRYARCIHTNMKTLTLSRYICEMTLQEYNYVQEKASKLAAASLLLALYMKKLEYWVPFLEYYSGYSISELHPLIRQLNKLLTFSSYDSLKAVYYKYSHPVFFEVTKIPTLDVLKLEEILNYDCEAKGLVL
;
A
#
# COMPACT_ATOMS: atom_id res chain seq x y z
N VAL A 1 7.31 -11.40 -18.17
CA VAL A 1 7.45 -9.99 -18.62
C VAL A 1 7.09 -9.09 -17.44
N SER A 2 7.82 -7.99 -17.23
CA SER A 2 7.52 -6.97 -16.22
C SER A 2 7.24 -5.66 -16.94
N PHE A 3 6.14 -4.98 -16.63
CA PHE A 3 5.75 -3.73 -17.28
C PHE A 3 6.35 -2.47 -16.64
N GLU A 4 7.10 -2.61 -15.54
CA GLU A 4 7.77 -1.50 -14.83
C GLU A 4 6.84 -0.32 -14.47
N MET A 5 5.58 -0.63 -14.12
CA MET A 5 4.55 0.35 -13.80
C MET A 5 4.83 1.13 -12.51
N THR A 6 4.21 2.29 -12.41
CA THR A 6 4.24 3.14 -11.21
C THR A 6 3.56 2.48 -10.00
N HIS A 7 3.85 3.01 -8.81
CA HIS A 7 3.20 2.53 -7.59
C HIS A 7 1.74 2.98 -7.56
N GLU A 8 1.43 4.15 -8.10
CA GLU A 8 0.07 4.64 -8.30
C GLU A 8 -0.80 3.60 -9.02
N THR A 9 -0.32 3.07 -10.15
CA THR A 9 -1.01 2.03 -10.92
C THR A 9 -1.30 0.78 -10.09
N LEU A 10 -0.32 0.28 -9.32
CA LEU A 10 -0.51 -0.90 -8.46
C LEU A 10 -1.60 -0.65 -7.41
N TYR A 11 -1.52 0.49 -6.70
CA TYR A 11 -2.48 0.79 -5.64
C TYR A 11 -3.89 1.03 -6.19
N LEU A 12 -4.02 1.69 -7.34
CA LEU A 12 -5.30 1.89 -8.00
C LEU A 12 -5.89 0.55 -8.46
N ALA A 13 -5.08 -0.33 -9.05
CA ALA A 13 -5.52 -1.66 -9.46
C ALA A 13 -6.11 -2.47 -8.29
N VAL A 14 -5.40 -2.54 -7.16
CA VAL A 14 -5.90 -3.21 -5.95
C VAL A 14 -7.20 -2.56 -5.48
N LYS A 15 -7.27 -1.23 -5.48
CA LYS A 15 -8.47 -0.52 -5.03
C LYS A 15 -9.68 -0.77 -5.93
N LEU A 16 -9.47 -0.88 -7.24
CA LEU A 16 -10.52 -1.24 -8.20
C LEU A 16 -11.05 -2.65 -7.96
N VAL A 17 -10.17 -3.61 -7.67
CA VAL A 17 -10.57 -4.99 -7.30
C VAL A 17 -11.41 -4.97 -6.02
N ASP A 18 -10.95 -4.30 -4.97
CA ASP A 18 -11.68 -4.20 -3.70
C ASP A 18 -13.08 -3.58 -3.89
N LEU A 19 -13.15 -2.44 -4.59
CA LEU A 19 -14.42 -1.75 -4.83
C LEU A 19 -15.39 -2.55 -5.69
N TYR A 20 -14.88 -3.32 -6.64
CA TYR A 20 -15.68 -4.25 -7.42
C TYR A 20 -16.25 -5.36 -6.53
N LEU A 21 -15.40 -6.04 -5.76
CA LEU A 21 -15.81 -7.16 -4.89
C LEU A 21 -16.73 -6.74 -3.74
N MET A 22 -16.70 -5.46 -3.34
CA MET A 22 -17.66 -4.90 -2.40
C MET A 22 -19.09 -4.80 -2.97
N LYS A 23 -19.25 -4.78 -4.29
CA LYS A 23 -20.52 -4.49 -4.98
C LYS A 23 -21.00 -5.62 -5.88
N ALA A 24 -20.11 -6.52 -6.29
CA ALA A 24 -20.39 -7.59 -7.25
C ALA A 24 -19.77 -8.91 -6.78
N VAL A 25 -20.48 -10.01 -7.05
CA VAL A 25 -19.99 -11.36 -6.77
C VAL A 25 -19.11 -11.82 -7.92
N CYS A 26 -17.85 -12.15 -7.63
CA CYS A 26 -16.92 -12.73 -8.59
C CYS A 26 -16.63 -14.19 -8.24
N LYS A 27 -16.67 -15.08 -9.23
CA LYS A 27 -16.29 -16.48 -9.03
C LYS A 27 -14.76 -16.61 -8.93
N LYS A 28 -14.30 -17.61 -8.16
CA LYS A 28 -12.87 -17.84 -7.89
C LYS A 28 -12.03 -17.97 -9.17
N ASP A 29 -12.54 -18.67 -10.18
CA ASP A 29 -11.90 -18.89 -11.49
C ASP A 29 -11.81 -17.62 -12.36
N LYS A 30 -12.54 -16.55 -12.00
CA LYS A 30 -12.52 -15.25 -12.69
C LYS A 30 -11.76 -14.18 -11.91
N LEU A 31 -11.18 -14.49 -10.75
CA LEU A 31 -10.42 -13.52 -9.96
C LEU A 31 -9.15 -13.02 -10.67
N GLN A 32 -8.44 -13.87 -11.42
CA GLN A 32 -7.29 -13.43 -12.20
C GLN A 32 -7.70 -12.48 -13.33
N LEU A 33 -8.80 -12.79 -14.04
CA LEU A 33 -9.38 -11.89 -15.06
C LEU A 33 -9.77 -10.53 -14.46
N LEU A 34 -10.46 -10.52 -13.31
CA LEU A 34 -10.80 -9.30 -12.58
C LEU A 34 -9.56 -8.49 -12.23
N GLY A 35 -8.53 -9.14 -11.67
CA GLY A 35 -7.27 -8.49 -11.30
C GLY A 35 -6.53 -7.91 -12.52
N ALA A 36 -6.46 -8.65 -13.61
CA ALA A 36 -5.81 -8.21 -14.85
C ALA A 36 -6.55 -7.04 -15.50
N ALA A 37 -7.88 -7.09 -15.57
CA ALA A 37 -8.69 -6.00 -16.11
C ALA A 37 -8.62 -4.75 -15.22
N ALA A 38 -8.66 -4.90 -13.89
CA ALA A 38 -8.46 -3.79 -12.96
C ALA A 38 -7.07 -3.15 -13.12
N PHE A 39 -6.03 -3.98 -13.29
CA PHE A 39 -4.68 -3.50 -13.56
C PHE A 39 -4.58 -2.77 -14.92
N MET A 40 -5.26 -3.27 -15.96
CA MET A 40 -5.35 -2.60 -17.25
C MET A 40 -6.07 -1.24 -17.17
N ILE A 41 -7.17 -1.14 -16.41
CA ILE A 41 -7.85 0.14 -16.18
C ILE A 41 -6.93 1.12 -15.45
N ALA A 42 -6.27 0.68 -14.37
CA ALA A 42 -5.35 1.53 -13.62
C ALA A 42 -4.18 2.01 -14.50
N ALA A 43 -3.62 1.12 -15.32
CA ALA A 43 -2.55 1.45 -16.26
C ALA A 43 -2.98 2.55 -17.23
N LYS A 44 -4.17 2.43 -17.84
CA LYS A 44 -4.70 3.45 -18.75
C LYS A 44 -4.96 4.79 -18.07
N PHE A 45 -5.13 4.81 -16.75
CA PHE A 45 -5.41 6.03 -15.99
C PHE A 45 -4.12 6.73 -15.51
N GLU A 46 -3.15 5.98 -15.02
CA GLU A 46 -1.95 6.53 -14.36
C GLU A 46 -0.71 6.60 -15.27
N GLU A 47 -0.58 5.68 -16.23
CA GLU A 47 0.63 5.59 -17.05
C GLU A 47 0.56 6.50 -18.27
N HIS A 48 1.70 7.12 -18.60
CA HIS A 48 1.81 7.90 -19.83
C HIS A 48 1.66 7.02 -21.08
N ASN A 49 2.22 5.81 -21.03
CA ASN A 49 2.21 4.83 -22.12
C ASN A 49 1.75 3.46 -21.56
N PRO A 50 0.43 3.24 -21.42
CA PRO A 50 -0.07 1.96 -20.91
C PRO A 50 0.19 0.81 -21.92
N PRO A 51 0.45 -0.43 -21.45
CA PRO A 51 0.50 -1.62 -22.29
C PRO A 51 -0.81 -1.86 -23.03
N CYS A 52 -0.75 -2.60 -24.14
CA CYS A 52 -1.94 -2.93 -24.90
C CYS A 52 -2.72 -4.08 -24.24
N VAL A 53 -3.98 -4.29 -24.67
CA VAL A 53 -4.84 -5.35 -24.12
C VAL A 53 -4.19 -6.74 -24.29
N ASP A 54 -3.48 -6.96 -25.39
CA ASP A 54 -2.84 -8.24 -25.69
C ASP A 54 -1.69 -8.54 -24.71
N ASP A 55 -1.02 -7.51 -24.17
CA ASP A 55 0.00 -7.67 -23.13
C ASP A 55 -0.63 -8.20 -21.83
N PHE A 56 -1.83 -7.71 -21.46
CA PHE A 56 -2.57 -8.16 -20.28
C PHE A 56 -3.11 -9.58 -20.45
N VAL A 57 -3.54 -9.95 -21.66
CA VAL A 57 -3.92 -11.33 -22.00
C VAL A 57 -2.72 -12.26 -21.86
N TYR A 58 -1.57 -11.86 -22.41
CA TYR A 58 -0.34 -12.63 -22.37
C TYR A 58 0.16 -12.90 -20.95
N ILE A 59 0.17 -11.91 -20.04
CA ILE A 59 0.59 -12.14 -18.65
C ILE A 59 -0.37 -13.00 -17.84
N CYS A 60 -1.56 -13.28 -18.37
CA CYS A 60 -2.50 -14.24 -17.80
C CYS A 60 -2.30 -15.65 -18.39
N ASP A 61 -1.15 -15.95 -19.00
CA ASP A 61 -0.82 -17.20 -19.69
C ASP A 61 -1.88 -17.60 -20.74
N ASP A 62 -2.43 -16.61 -21.44
CA ASP A 62 -3.48 -16.78 -22.45
C ASP A 62 -4.73 -17.54 -21.96
N ASN A 63 -4.95 -17.58 -20.63
CA ASN A 63 -6.13 -18.22 -20.02
C ASN A 63 -7.44 -17.51 -20.35
N TYR A 64 -7.37 -16.31 -20.93
CA TYR A 64 -8.53 -15.49 -21.27
C TYR A 64 -8.40 -14.95 -22.68
N GLN A 65 -9.52 -14.83 -23.37
CA GLN A 65 -9.56 -14.19 -24.68
C GLN A 65 -9.64 -12.66 -24.54
N ARG A 66 -9.17 -11.93 -25.56
CA ARG A 66 -9.24 -10.46 -25.60
C ARG A 66 -10.64 -9.91 -25.29
N TYR A 67 -11.70 -10.54 -25.80
CA TYR A 67 -13.07 -10.10 -25.54
C TYR A 67 -13.49 -10.28 -24.08
N GLU A 68 -12.99 -11.30 -23.38
CA GLU A 68 -13.26 -11.49 -21.95
C GLU A 68 -12.62 -10.39 -21.11
N MET A 69 -11.38 -10.00 -21.47
CA MET A 69 -10.68 -8.88 -20.82
C MET A 69 -11.43 -7.55 -20.99
N LEU A 70 -11.89 -7.27 -22.22
CA LEU A 70 -12.66 -6.06 -22.53
C LEU A 70 -14.03 -6.05 -21.84
N ASN A 71 -14.72 -7.19 -21.79
CA ASN A 71 -16.00 -7.30 -21.09
C ASN A 71 -15.82 -7.07 -19.58
N MET A 72 -14.80 -7.67 -18.97
CA MET A 72 -14.50 -7.45 -17.55
C MET A 72 -14.15 -5.98 -17.27
N GLU A 73 -13.41 -5.32 -18.17
CA GLU A 73 -13.16 -3.89 -18.05
C GLU A 73 -14.46 -3.07 -18.01
N VAL A 74 -15.37 -3.31 -18.96
CA VAL A 74 -16.67 -2.63 -19.02
C VAL A 74 -17.47 -2.90 -17.74
N ASP A 75 -17.48 -4.14 -17.27
CA ASP A 75 -18.19 -4.53 -16.05
C ASP A 75 -17.63 -3.82 -14.81
N ILE A 76 -16.30 -3.75 -14.66
CA ILE A 76 -15.66 -3.03 -13.55
C ILE A 76 -16.09 -1.56 -13.58
N LEU A 77 -15.92 -0.89 -14.71
CA LEU A 77 -16.24 0.53 -14.87
C LEU A 77 -17.71 0.84 -14.57
N ASN A 78 -18.63 -0.02 -15.01
CA ASN A 78 -20.05 0.12 -14.70
C ASN A 78 -20.33 -0.04 -13.20
N VAL A 79 -19.75 -1.05 -12.54
CA VAL A 79 -19.94 -1.31 -11.10
C VAL A 79 -19.42 -0.15 -10.24
N ILE A 80 -18.28 0.43 -10.62
CA ILE A 80 -17.73 1.61 -9.93
C ILE A 80 -18.31 2.94 -10.43
N LYS A 81 -19.25 2.91 -11.40
CA LYS A 81 -19.87 4.10 -12.00
C LYS A 81 -18.84 5.08 -12.59
N PHE A 82 -17.76 4.55 -13.16
CA PHE A 82 -16.64 5.32 -13.72
C PHE A 82 -15.95 6.27 -12.71
N ASP A 83 -16.15 6.06 -11.40
CA ASP A 83 -15.48 6.82 -10.35
C ASP A 83 -14.07 6.25 -10.08
N ILE A 84 -13.14 6.55 -10.99
CA ILE A 84 -11.77 6.02 -11.00
C ILE A 84 -10.80 6.89 -10.19
N ASN A 85 -11.13 8.17 -9.95
CA ASN A 85 -10.25 9.13 -9.28
C ASN A 85 -10.23 8.90 -7.75
N ILE A 86 -9.76 7.73 -7.35
CA ILE A 86 -9.83 7.21 -5.99
C ILE A 86 -8.52 7.55 -5.27
N PRO A 87 -8.56 8.26 -4.12
CA PRO A 87 -7.36 8.55 -3.35
C PRO A 87 -6.69 7.27 -2.82
N VAL A 88 -5.48 6.98 -3.31
CA VAL A 88 -4.67 5.85 -2.83
C VAL A 88 -3.61 6.26 -1.80
N ALA A 89 -3.23 5.32 -0.93
CA ALA A 89 -2.31 5.58 0.18
C ALA A 89 -0.95 6.10 -0.29
N TYR A 90 -0.47 5.63 -1.45
CA TYR A 90 0.80 6.07 -2.02
C TYR A 90 0.88 7.58 -2.27
N HIS A 91 -0.21 8.24 -2.69
CA HIS A 91 -0.23 9.70 -2.88
C HIS A 91 -0.04 10.46 -1.55
N PHE A 92 -0.75 10.03 -0.51
CA PHE A 92 -0.62 10.61 0.83
C PHE A 92 0.80 10.38 1.38
N LEU A 93 1.35 9.18 1.17
CA LEU A 93 2.69 8.85 1.64
C LEU A 93 3.75 9.76 1.02
N ARG A 94 3.69 9.96 -0.31
CA ARG A 94 4.58 10.90 -1.01
C ARG A 94 4.41 12.33 -0.49
N ARG A 95 3.18 12.77 -0.25
CA ARG A 95 2.90 14.11 0.29
C ARG A 95 3.52 14.28 1.67
N TYR A 96 3.25 13.37 2.60
CA TYR A 96 3.76 13.46 3.97
C TYR A 96 5.28 13.42 4.02
N ALA A 97 5.90 12.47 3.31
CA ALA A 97 7.35 12.36 3.20
C ALA A 97 8.02 13.64 2.66
N ARG A 98 7.37 14.32 1.70
CA ARG A 98 7.86 15.60 1.18
C ARG A 98 7.75 16.72 2.21
N CYS A 99 6.65 16.79 2.96
CA CYS A 99 6.42 17.81 3.98
C CYS A 99 7.42 17.73 5.15
N ILE A 100 7.91 16.53 5.49
CA ILE A 100 8.89 16.32 6.57
C ILE A 100 10.32 16.11 6.06
N HIS A 101 10.58 16.37 4.77
CA HIS A 101 11.91 16.27 4.14
C HIS A 101 12.64 14.94 4.38
N THR A 102 11.92 13.81 4.40
CA THR A 102 12.55 12.49 4.62
C THR A 102 13.51 12.11 3.49
N ASN A 103 14.60 11.44 3.87
CA ASN A 103 15.54 10.87 2.89
C ASN A 103 14.91 9.70 2.11
N MET A 104 15.49 9.39 0.96
CA MET A 104 14.98 8.34 0.06
C MET A 104 14.93 6.97 0.72
N LYS A 105 15.87 6.62 1.60
CA LYS A 105 15.88 5.31 2.27
C LYS A 105 14.69 5.16 3.24
N THR A 106 14.34 6.23 3.96
CA THR A 106 13.19 6.26 4.88
C THR A 106 11.87 6.25 4.12
N LEU A 107 11.79 7.01 3.02
CA LEU A 107 10.65 6.96 2.12
C LEU A 107 10.48 5.54 1.54
N THR A 108 11.55 4.91 1.05
CA THR A 108 11.48 3.54 0.52
C THR A 108 11.09 2.52 1.59
N LEU A 109 11.56 2.67 2.83
CA LEU A 109 11.09 1.83 3.94
C LEU A 109 9.59 2.03 4.18
N SER A 110 9.11 3.27 4.23
CA SER A 110 7.68 3.55 4.40
C SER A 110 6.80 3.02 3.25
N ARG A 111 7.33 3.02 2.02
CA ARG A 111 6.67 2.41 0.85
C ARG A 111 6.58 0.90 0.98
N TYR A 112 7.64 0.25 1.44
CA TYR A 112 7.63 -1.19 1.73
C TYR A 112 6.54 -1.52 2.74
N ILE A 113 6.51 -0.82 3.87
CA ILE A 113 5.50 -1.04 4.92
C ILE A 113 4.08 -0.86 4.37
N CYS A 114 3.85 0.20 3.62
CA CYS A 114 2.55 0.49 3.04
C CYS A 114 2.14 -0.51 1.95
N GLU A 115 3.09 -1.02 1.15
CA GLU A 115 2.80 -1.97 0.07
C GLU A 115 2.51 -3.37 0.61
N MET A 116 3.11 -3.75 1.75
CA MET A 116 2.77 -4.99 2.44
C MET A 116 1.28 -5.04 2.84
N THR A 117 0.63 -3.90 3.09
CA THR A 117 -0.80 -3.89 3.48
C THR A 117 -1.74 -4.24 2.32
N LEU A 118 -1.28 -4.16 1.06
CA LEU A 118 -2.12 -4.47 -0.10
C LEU A 118 -2.46 -5.96 -0.22
N GLN A 119 -1.67 -6.83 0.42
CA GLN A 119 -1.86 -8.28 0.39
C GLN A 119 -2.78 -8.78 1.51
N GLU A 120 -3.22 -7.87 2.39
CA GLU A 120 -3.81 -8.20 3.67
C GLU A 120 -5.21 -7.63 3.79
N TYR A 121 -6.21 -8.52 3.86
CA TYR A 121 -7.63 -8.15 3.90
C TYR A 121 -7.98 -7.21 5.05
N ASN A 122 -7.28 -7.33 6.18
CA ASN A 122 -7.54 -6.54 7.40
C ASN A 122 -7.36 -5.02 7.19
N TYR A 123 -6.60 -4.58 6.18
CA TYR A 123 -6.33 -3.16 5.94
C TYR A 123 -7.24 -2.52 4.89
N VAL A 124 -8.10 -3.29 4.21
CA VAL A 124 -8.96 -2.79 3.13
C VAL A 124 -9.90 -1.66 3.60
N GLN A 125 -10.33 -1.72 4.87
CA GLN A 125 -11.22 -0.73 5.48
C GLN A 125 -10.50 0.51 6.01
N GLU A 126 -9.17 0.47 6.16
CA GLU A 126 -8.41 1.60 6.66
C GLU A 126 -8.36 2.73 5.64
N LYS A 127 -8.43 3.97 6.14
CA LYS A 127 -8.31 5.15 5.27
C LYS A 127 -6.92 5.18 4.64
N ALA A 128 -6.86 5.41 3.33
CA ALA A 128 -5.60 5.56 2.59
C ALA A 128 -4.61 6.55 3.23
N SER A 129 -5.12 7.69 3.71
CA SER A 129 -4.30 8.69 4.42
C SER A 129 -3.77 8.19 5.76
N LYS A 130 -4.55 7.38 6.49
CA LYS A 130 -4.15 6.81 7.78
C LYS A 130 -3.08 5.72 7.60
N LEU A 131 -3.24 4.85 6.60
CA LEU A 131 -2.22 3.86 6.21
C LEU A 131 -0.89 4.52 5.84
N ALA A 132 -0.94 5.59 5.06
CA ALA A 132 0.24 6.36 4.69
C ALA A 132 0.93 7.00 5.91
N ALA A 133 0.16 7.63 6.79
CA ALA A 133 0.70 8.25 7.99
C ALA A 133 1.32 7.21 8.94
N ALA A 134 0.62 6.11 9.22
CA ALA A 134 1.13 5.05 10.09
C ALA A 134 2.36 4.33 9.51
N SER A 135 2.39 4.10 8.19
CA SER A 135 3.55 3.48 7.52
C SER A 135 4.79 4.37 7.59
N LEU A 136 4.62 5.68 7.39
CA LEU A 136 5.71 6.64 7.53
C LEU A 136 6.18 6.76 8.98
N LEU A 137 5.24 6.82 9.93
CA LEU A 137 5.53 6.90 11.36
C LEU A 137 6.31 5.67 11.85
N LEU A 138 5.88 4.46 11.48
CA LEU A 138 6.62 3.23 11.80
C LEU A 138 8.03 3.24 11.20
N ALA A 139 8.20 3.70 9.96
CA ALA A 139 9.52 3.84 9.35
C ALA A 139 10.42 4.84 10.11
N LEU A 140 9.87 5.94 10.62
CA LEU A 140 10.61 6.91 11.45
C LEU A 140 11.10 6.26 12.75
N TYR A 141 10.24 5.52 13.47
CA TYR A 141 10.63 4.82 14.68
C TYR A 141 11.69 3.73 14.42
N MET A 142 11.53 2.93 13.36
CA MET A 142 12.53 1.92 12.96
C MET A 142 13.90 2.56 12.62
N LYS A 143 13.90 3.84 12.23
CA LYS A 143 15.13 4.58 11.91
C LYS A 143 15.62 5.50 13.02
N LYS A 144 14.95 5.55 14.18
CA LYS A 144 15.26 6.47 15.28
C LYS A 144 15.25 7.94 14.83
N LEU A 145 14.18 8.31 14.10
CA LEU A 145 13.96 9.64 13.54
C LEU A 145 12.72 10.32 14.17
N GLU A 146 12.53 10.12 15.48
CA GLU A 146 11.37 10.59 16.25
C GLU A 146 11.18 12.11 16.19
N TYR A 147 12.24 12.86 15.93
CA TYR A 147 12.20 14.32 15.83
C TYR A 147 11.31 14.83 14.67
N TRP A 148 10.95 13.99 13.69
CA TRP A 148 10.00 14.35 12.62
C TRP A 148 8.53 14.11 12.98
N VAL A 149 8.26 13.38 14.06
CA VAL A 149 6.90 12.95 14.45
C VAL A 149 5.93 14.12 14.64
N PRO A 150 6.30 15.25 15.28
CA PRO A 150 5.39 16.40 15.41
C PRO A 150 4.98 17.00 14.06
N PHE A 151 5.89 17.02 13.08
CA PHE A 151 5.59 17.51 11.73
C PHE A 151 4.66 16.56 10.99
N LEU A 152 4.87 15.25 11.14
CA LEU A 152 3.97 14.25 10.55
C LEU A 152 2.55 14.37 11.12
N GLU A 153 2.41 14.52 12.44
CA GLU A 153 1.12 14.77 13.10
C GLU A 153 0.45 16.03 12.53
N TYR A 154 1.18 17.14 12.47
CA TYR A 154 0.67 18.40 11.91
C TYR A 154 0.19 18.28 10.45
N TYR A 155 1.00 17.69 9.56
CA TYR A 155 0.66 17.61 8.13
C TYR A 155 -0.31 16.48 7.77
N SER A 156 -0.37 15.42 8.57
CA SER A 156 -1.32 14.32 8.36
C SER A 156 -2.70 14.62 8.95
N GLY A 157 -2.75 15.44 10.00
CA GLY A 157 -3.97 15.74 10.75
C GLY A 157 -4.43 14.61 11.67
N TYR A 158 -3.66 13.52 11.77
CA TYR A 158 -3.91 12.45 12.73
C TYR A 158 -3.05 12.66 13.96
N SER A 159 -3.66 12.55 15.15
CA SER A 159 -2.88 12.44 16.36
C SER A 159 -2.07 11.14 16.37
N ILE A 160 -0.91 11.17 16.99
CA ILE A 160 -0.04 9.97 17.09
C ILE A 160 -0.78 8.82 17.80
N SER A 161 -1.56 9.12 18.84
CA SER A 161 -2.39 8.15 19.56
C SER A 161 -3.44 7.47 18.66
N GLU A 162 -4.04 8.16 17.69
CA GLU A 162 -4.96 7.57 16.71
C GLU A 162 -4.27 6.58 15.75
N LEU A 163 -2.96 6.73 15.56
CA LEU A 163 -2.15 5.86 14.72
C LEU A 163 -1.62 4.64 15.47
N HIS A 164 -1.51 4.68 16.80
CA HIS A 164 -0.94 3.59 17.61
C HIS A 164 -1.51 2.20 17.32
N PRO A 165 -2.84 1.98 17.23
CA PRO A 165 -3.36 0.64 16.94
C PRO A 165 -2.86 0.11 15.59
N LEU A 166 -2.81 0.98 14.58
CA LEU A 166 -2.37 0.62 13.23
C LEU A 166 -0.84 0.40 13.19
N ILE A 167 -0.04 1.18 13.90
CA ILE A 167 1.40 0.97 14.02
C ILE A 167 1.70 -0.41 14.62
N ARG A 168 0.99 -0.81 15.67
CA ARG A 168 1.14 -2.15 16.27
C ARG A 168 0.81 -3.25 15.27
N GLN A 169 -0.26 -3.10 14.49
CA GLN A 169 -0.65 -4.05 13.45
C GLN A 169 0.41 -4.12 12.34
N LEU A 170 0.91 -2.99 11.85
CA LEU A 170 1.94 -2.93 10.81
C LEU A 170 3.26 -3.55 11.30
N ASN A 171 3.68 -3.28 12.54
CA ASN A 171 4.91 -3.89 13.07
C ASN A 171 4.78 -5.41 13.24
N LYS A 172 3.59 -5.91 13.62
CA LYS A 172 3.29 -7.34 13.63
C LYS A 172 3.31 -7.92 12.23
N LEU A 173 2.69 -7.26 11.25
CA LEU A 173 2.69 -7.67 9.85
C LEU A 173 4.12 -7.92 9.35
N LEU A 174 5.03 -6.97 9.55
CA LEU A 174 6.43 -7.10 9.13
C LEU A 174 7.20 -8.21 9.86
N THR A 175 6.90 -8.44 11.14
CA THR A 175 7.56 -9.47 11.95
C THR A 175 7.15 -10.87 11.50
N PHE A 176 5.88 -11.06 11.15
CA PHE A 176 5.33 -12.37 10.79
C PHE A 176 5.23 -12.63 9.28
N SER A 177 5.42 -11.62 8.42
CA SER A 177 5.35 -11.79 6.95
C SER A 177 6.40 -12.74 6.38
N SER A 178 7.43 -13.09 7.17
CA SER A 178 8.44 -14.10 6.81
C SER A 178 7.85 -15.52 6.67
N TYR A 179 6.68 -15.79 7.26
CA TYR A 179 5.98 -17.08 7.22
C TYR A 179 4.95 -17.20 6.10
N ASP A 180 4.68 -16.13 5.35
CA ASP A 180 3.65 -16.15 4.32
C ASP A 180 4.19 -16.65 2.97
N SER A 181 3.27 -17.19 2.17
CA SER A 181 3.51 -17.72 0.83
C SER A 181 3.79 -16.61 -0.20
N LEU A 182 3.30 -15.39 0.03
CA LEU A 182 3.40 -14.25 -0.89
C LEU A 182 4.64 -13.38 -0.61
N LYS A 183 5.78 -13.70 -1.25
CA LYS A 183 7.06 -13.01 -1.00
C LYS A 183 7.43 -11.93 -2.03
N ALA A 184 6.56 -11.63 -2.99
CA ALA A 184 6.87 -10.73 -4.11
C ALA A 184 7.27 -9.31 -3.65
N VAL A 185 6.50 -8.71 -2.72
CA VAL A 185 6.81 -7.37 -2.17
C VAL A 185 8.11 -7.41 -1.38
N TYR A 186 8.30 -8.42 -0.52
CA TYR A 186 9.54 -8.60 0.22
C TYR A 186 10.76 -8.69 -0.72
N TYR A 187 10.70 -9.48 -1.78
CA TYR A 187 11.82 -9.61 -2.73
C TYR A 187 12.07 -8.32 -3.51
N LYS A 188 11.01 -7.60 -3.93
CA LYS A 188 11.13 -6.27 -4.56
C LYS A 188 11.95 -5.33 -3.69
N TYR A 189 11.57 -5.17 -2.41
CA TYR A 189 12.23 -4.22 -1.50
C TYR A 189 13.55 -4.74 -0.89
N SER A 190 13.88 -6.02 -1.09
CA SER A 190 15.18 -6.59 -0.76
C SER A 190 16.26 -6.27 -1.81
N HIS A 191 15.87 -5.81 -3.00
CA HIS A 191 16.81 -5.47 -4.06
C HIS A 191 17.60 -4.18 -3.75
N PRO A 192 18.89 -4.06 -4.16
CA PRO A 192 19.73 -2.88 -3.88
C PRO A 192 19.16 -1.54 -4.36
N VAL A 193 18.41 -1.53 -5.47
CA VAL A 193 17.71 -0.34 -5.99
C VAL A 193 16.71 0.23 -4.96
N PHE A 194 16.17 -0.63 -4.09
CA PHE A 194 15.28 -0.26 -3.00
C PHE A 194 16.01 -0.14 -1.65
N PHE A 195 17.33 0.08 -1.67
CA PHE A 195 18.19 0.24 -0.48
C PHE A 195 18.18 -0.94 0.49
N GLU A 196 17.71 -2.11 0.03
CA GLU A 196 17.56 -3.33 0.81
C GLU A 196 16.85 -3.05 2.15
N VAL A 197 15.77 -2.26 2.11
CA VAL A 197 15.07 -1.78 3.32
C VAL A 197 14.49 -2.91 4.16
N THR A 198 14.28 -4.09 3.58
CA THR A 198 13.88 -5.31 4.30
C THR A 198 14.92 -5.80 5.31
N LYS A 199 16.19 -5.41 5.17
CA LYS A 199 17.24 -5.71 6.16
C LYS A 199 17.17 -4.83 7.41
N ILE A 200 16.32 -3.79 7.40
CA ILE A 200 16.12 -2.94 8.58
C ILE A 200 15.25 -3.73 9.56
N PRO A 201 15.72 -4.00 10.80
CA PRO A 201 14.98 -4.83 11.74
C PRO A 201 13.69 -4.13 12.16
N THR A 202 12.64 -4.93 12.36
CA THR A 202 11.39 -4.48 12.99
C THR A 202 11.64 -4.09 14.45
N LEU A 203 10.69 -3.38 15.03
CA LEU A 203 10.78 -3.02 16.45
C LEU A 203 10.35 -4.22 17.28
N ASP A 204 11.15 -4.54 18.31
CA ASP A 204 10.70 -5.44 19.37
C ASP A 204 9.42 -4.91 20.00
N VAL A 205 8.52 -5.81 20.43
CA VAL A 205 7.22 -5.43 20.98
C VAL A 205 7.36 -4.53 22.20
N LEU A 206 8.28 -4.85 23.12
CA LEU A 206 8.46 -4.04 24.33
C LEU A 206 8.97 -2.65 23.98
N LYS A 207 9.96 -2.59 23.09
CA LYS A 207 10.52 -1.33 22.61
C LYS A 207 9.49 -0.47 21.87
N LEU A 208 8.61 -1.10 21.09
CA LEU A 208 7.53 -0.38 20.43
C LEU A 208 6.58 0.22 21.49
N GLU A 209 6.15 -0.56 22.48
CA GLU A 209 5.27 -0.05 23.54
C GLU A 209 5.91 1.08 24.35
N GLU A 210 7.22 1.02 24.65
CA GLU A 210 7.95 2.12 25.30
C GLU A 210 7.85 3.43 24.49
N ILE A 211 8.06 3.36 23.17
CA ILE A 211 7.95 4.53 22.28
C ILE A 211 6.52 5.08 22.29
N LEU A 212 5.51 4.20 22.14
CA LEU A 212 4.12 4.62 22.08
C LEU A 212 3.63 5.21 23.43
N ASN A 213 4.12 4.71 24.56
CA ASN A 213 3.78 5.24 25.88
C ASN A 213 4.40 6.62 26.11
N TYR A 214 5.68 6.79 25.73
CA TYR A 214 6.34 8.09 25.81
C TYR A 214 5.59 9.18 25.02
N ASP A 215 5.10 8.85 23.82
CA ASP A 215 4.33 9.80 22.99
C ASP A 215 2.99 10.21 23.64
N CYS A 216 2.37 9.32 24.42
CA CYS A 216 1.17 9.63 25.21
C CYS A 216 1.50 10.51 26.43
N GLU A 217 2.59 10.20 27.14
CA GLU A 217 3.03 10.94 28.34
C GLU A 217 3.47 12.37 27.99
N ALA A 218 4.23 12.54 26.91
CA ALA A 218 4.68 13.84 26.42
C ALA A 218 3.52 14.79 26.06
N LYS A 219 2.32 14.25 25.85
CA LYS A 219 1.09 14.99 25.54
C LYS A 219 0.11 15.09 26.71
N GLY A 220 0.46 14.56 27.89
CA GLY A 220 -0.43 14.56 29.05
C GLY A 220 -1.71 13.74 28.86
N LEU A 221 -1.66 12.73 27.98
CA LEU A 221 -2.81 11.86 27.65
C LEU A 221 -2.89 10.60 28.52
N VAL A 222 -1.96 10.42 29.47
CA VAL A 222 -1.99 9.35 30.47
C VAL A 222 -2.39 9.97 31.83
N LEU A 223 -3.54 9.57 32.36
CA LEU A 223 -3.95 9.77 33.76
C LEU A 223 -3.76 8.46 34.52
#